data_AF-A0A9D5LZP2-F1
#
_entry.id   AF-A0A9D5LZP2-F1
#
_cell.length_a   1.000
_cell.length_b   1.000
_cell.length_c   1.000
_cell.angle_alpha   90.00
_cell.angle_beta   90.00
_cell.angle_gamma   90.00
#
_symmetry.space_group_name_H-M   'P 1'
#
loop_
_entity.id
_entity.type
_entity.pdbx_description
1 polymer ?
#
loop_
_entity_poly.entity_id
_entity_poly.type
_entity_poly.pdbx_seq_one_letter_code
_entity_poly.pdbx_strand_id
1 'polypeptide(L)'
;MKILYTFFLASILFCLAGCSRTSESNSRIYIEGKMSGNLIAPDAIEVKIVNEGLIISETKLASDYAFKLSGPLVSSGYSELQINKKIKSFSASKPGCILNSDSKSIQIPAGTTYLIFNEIVLE
;
A
#
# COMPACT_ATOMS: atom_id res chain seq x y z
N MET A 1 -57.72 6.29 -13.41
CA MET A 1 -56.46 6.78 -14.03
C MET A 1 -55.47 7.41 -13.03
N LYS A 2 -55.57 7.17 -11.70
CA LYS A 2 -54.61 7.71 -10.70
C LYS A 2 -53.50 6.72 -10.30
N ILE A 3 -53.76 5.42 -10.40
CA ILE A 3 -52.86 4.34 -9.96
C ILE A 3 -51.67 4.10 -10.90
N LEU A 4 -51.81 4.46 -12.19
CA LEU A 4 -50.73 4.31 -13.17
C LEU A 4 -49.62 5.35 -12.97
N TYR A 5 -49.98 6.57 -12.54
CA TYR A 5 -49.02 7.66 -12.28
C TYR A 5 -48.18 7.40 -11.02
N THR A 6 -48.74 6.75 -10.00
CA THR A 6 -48.01 6.40 -8.78
C THR A 6 -46.96 5.32 -9.00
N PHE A 7 -47.21 4.36 -9.90
CA PHE A 7 -46.20 3.36 -10.27
C PHE A 7 -45.05 3.96 -11.08
N PHE A 8 -45.34 4.90 -11.98
CA PHE A 8 -44.33 5.58 -12.80
C PHE A 8 -43.42 6.50 -11.96
N LEU A 9 -43.97 7.17 -10.94
CA LEU A 9 -43.17 7.98 -10.01
C LEU A 9 -42.25 7.12 -9.12
N ALA A 10 -42.72 5.95 -8.68
CA ALA A 10 -41.94 5.04 -7.83
C ALA A 10 -40.74 4.41 -8.57
N SER A 11 -40.87 4.15 -9.87
CA SER A 11 -39.76 3.65 -10.69
C SER A 11 -38.65 4.68 -10.92
N ILE A 12 -38.99 5.98 -10.97
CA ILE A 12 -37.99 7.05 -11.16
C ILE A 12 -37.17 7.26 -9.88
N LEU A 13 -37.77 7.06 -8.71
CA LEU A 13 -37.08 7.22 -7.42
C LEU A 13 -36.02 6.14 -7.17
N PHE A 14 -36.18 4.94 -7.74
CA PHE A 14 -35.21 3.84 -7.63
C PHE A 14 -33.97 4.01 -8.53
N CYS A 15 -34.05 4.80 -9.60
CA CYS A 15 -32.91 5.04 -10.50
C CYS A 15 -31.88 6.04 -9.94
N LEU A 16 -32.25 6.85 -8.93
CA LEU A 16 -31.35 7.83 -8.32
C LEU A 16 -30.52 7.25 -7.17
N ALA A 17 -30.80 6.03 -6.72
CA ALA A 17 -29.96 5.27 -5.79
C ALA A 17 -28.85 4.48 -6.51
N GLY A 18 -28.42 4.96 -7.68
CA GLY A 18 -27.22 4.45 -8.32
C GLY A 18 -26.02 4.74 -7.43
N CYS A 19 -25.43 3.70 -6.83
CA CYS A 19 -24.09 3.80 -6.26
C CYS A 19 -23.18 4.35 -7.35
N SER A 20 -22.77 5.61 -7.24
CA SER A 20 -21.60 6.11 -7.95
C SER A 20 -20.43 5.30 -7.41
N ARG A 21 -20.09 4.21 -8.09
CA ARG A 21 -18.75 3.69 -8.06
C ARG A 21 -17.92 4.76 -8.75
N THR A 22 -17.45 5.73 -7.97
CA THR A 22 -16.24 6.46 -8.34
C THR A 22 -15.29 5.36 -8.80
N SER A 23 -14.92 5.38 -10.06
CA SER A 23 -13.87 4.50 -10.55
C SER A 23 -12.61 4.98 -9.83
N GLU A 24 -12.43 4.53 -8.58
CA GLU A 24 -11.14 4.53 -7.95
C GLU A 24 -10.25 3.87 -8.97
N SER A 25 -9.33 4.67 -9.49
CA SER A 25 -8.26 4.19 -10.34
C SER A 25 -7.75 2.92 -9.66
N ASN A 26 -7.96 1.75 -10.28
CA ASN A 26 -7.44 0.46 -9.79
C ASN A 26 -5.90 0.43 -9.87
N SER A 27 -5.24 1.59 -9.93
CA SER A 27 -3.81 1.73 -9.87
C SER A 27 -3.36 1.26 -8.51
N ARG A 28 -2.44 0.30 -8.53
CA ARG A 28 -1.88 -0.28 -7.33
C ARG A 28 -0.39 -0.01 -7.31
N ILE A 29 0.14 0.10 -6.10
CA ILE A 29 1.55 -0.11 -5.84
C ILE A 29 1.76 -1.60 -5.54
N TYR A 30 2.82 -2.17 -6.10
CA TYR A 30 3.33 -3.48 -5.73
C TYR A 30 4.80 -3.34 -5.31
N ILE A 31 5.10 -3.81 -4.11
CA ILE A 31 6.43 -3.76 -3.52
C ILE A 31 6.85 -5.17 -3.16
N GLU A 32 8.06 -5.54 -3.55
CA GLU A 32 8.70 -6.74 -3.05
C GLU A 32 10.13 -6.47 -2.64
N GLY A 33 10.69 -7.33 -1.81
CA GLY A 33 12.07 -7.22 -1.42
C GLY A 33 12.54 -8.35 -0.53
N LYS A 34 13.82 -8.31 -0.20
CA LYS A 34 14.48 -9.27 0.67
C LYS A 34 15.27 -8.55 1.75
N MET A 35 15.22 -9.08 2.96
CA MET A 35 15.96 -8.53 4.10
C MET A 35 17.19 -9.37 4.44
N SER A 36 18.24 -8.69 4.90
CA SER A 36 19.47 -9.28 5.44
C SER A 36 19.87 -8.58 6.75
N GLY A 37 20.92 -9.06 7.42
CA GLY A 37 21.40 -8.50 8.69
C GLY A 37 21.11 -9.40 9.90
N ASN A 38 20.86 -8.80 11.07
CA ASN A 38 20.62 -9.53 12.32
C ASN A 38 19.18 -10.08 12.40
N LEU A 39 18.95 -11.17 11.66
CA LEU A 39 17.65 -11.81 11.50
C LEU A 39 17.63 -13.14 12.24
N ILE A 40 16.83 -13.22 13.31
CA ILE A 40 16.72 -14.44 14.14
C ILE A 40 15.32 -15.08 13.99
N ALA A 41 14.31 -14.30 13.60
CA ALA A 41 12.94 -14.77 13.39
C ALA A 41 12.25 -13.96 12.26
N PRO A 42 12.13 -14.50 11.03
CA PRO A 42 11.52 -13.78 9.91
C PRO A 42 10.05 -13.40 10.16
N ASP A 43 9.29 -14.27 10.81
CA ASP A 43 7.87 -14.09 11.13
C ASP A 43 7.59 -13.07 12.25
N ALA A 44 8.64 -12.63 12.96
CA ALA A 44 8.58 -11.54 13.93
C ALA A 44 8.80 -10.16 13.27
N ILE A 45 9.20 -10.11 12.00
CA ILE A 45 9.46 -8.86 11.28
C ILE A 45 8.22 -8.48 10.48
N GLU A 46 7.60 -7.38 10.90
CA GLU A 46 6.43 -6.81 10.25
C GLU A 46 6.85 -5.75 9.25
N VAL A 47 6.23 -5.79 8.07
CA VAL A 47 6.44 -4.84 6.98
C VAL A 47 5.09 -4.27 6.57
N LYS A 48 4.97 -2.94 6.52
CA LYS A 48 3.71 -2.24 6.27
C LYS A 48 3.89 -1.18 5.19
N ILE A 49 2.89 -1.03 4.32
CA ILE A 49 2.73 0.19 3.53
C ILE A 49 1.82 1.11 4.33
N VAL A 50 2.30 2.31 4.65
CA VAL A 50 1.55 3.34 5.36
C VAL A 50 1.45 4.58 4.50
N ASN A 51 0.30 5.24 4.50
CA ASN A 51 0.12 6.56 3.89
C ASN A 51 -0.73 7.43 4.82
N GLU A 52 -0.21 8.61 5.17
CA GLU A 52 -0.88 9.54 6.10
C GLU A 52 -1.32 8.89 7.42
N GLY A 53 -0.51 7.94 7.92
CA GLY A 53 -0.78 7.18 9.15
C GLY A 53 -1.76 6.01 8.99
N LEU A 54 -2.36 5.83 7.81
CA LEU A 54 -3.23 4.70 7.51
C LEU A 54 -2.42 3.50 7.01
N ILE A 55 -2.64 2.34 7.62
CA ILE A 55 -2.07 1.08 7.13
C ILE A 55 -2.83 0.65 5.88
N ILE A 56 -2.13 0.62 4.75
CA ILE A 56 -2.67 0.25 3.45
C ILE A 56 -2.58 -1.26 3.24
N SER A 57 -1.44 -1.85 3.64
CA SER A 57 -1.20 -3.29 3.59
C SER A 57 -0.10 -3.66 4.57
N GLU A 58 -0.12 -4.90 5.04
CA GLU A 58 0.88 -5.43 5.95
C GLU A 58 1.18 -6.90 5.67
N THR A 59 2.41 -7.32 5.96
CA THR A 59 2.87 -8.69 5.85
C THR A 59 3.97 -8.95 6.88
N LYS A 60 4.29 -10.22 7.06
CA LYS A 60 5.52 -10.68 7.70
C LYS A 60 6.50 -11.19 6.65
N LEU A 61 7.78 -11.34 7.02
CA LEU A 61 8.73 -11.97 6.11
C LEU A 61 8.41 -13.46 5.95
N ALA A 62 8.63 -13.97 4.74
CA ALA A 62 8.69 -15.39 4.47
C ALA A 62 9.96 -16.01 5.07
N SER A 63 10.03 -17.34 5.08
CA SER A 63 11.16 -18.10 5.63
C SER A 63 12.51 -17.81 4.96
N ASP A 64 12.48 -17.31 3.74
CA ASP A 64 13.66 -16.87 2.98
C ASP A 64 13.99 -15.38 3.19
N TYR A 65 13.32 -14.72 4.13
CA TYR A 65 13.42 -13.29 4.43
C TYR A 65 12.89 -12.37 3.32
N ALA A 66 12.09 -12.89 2.39
CA ALA A 66 11.40 -12.09 1.39
C ALA A 66 10.06 -11.52 1.90
N PHE A 67 9.59 -10.44 1.29
CA PHE A 67 8.25 -9.90 1.51
C PHE A 67 7.65 -9.39 0.21
N LYS A 68 6.31 -9.36 0.18
CA LYS A 68 5.50 -8.84 -0.93
C LYS A 68 4.30 -8.10 -0.36
N LEU A 69 4.05 -6.89 -0.85
CA LEU A 69 2.95 -6.03 -0.45
C LEU A 69 2.31 -5.40 -1.68
N SER A 70 1.00 -5.17 -1.60
CA SER A 70 0.31 -4.36 -2.61
C SER A 70 -0.80 -3.55 -1.98
N GLY A 71 -1.06 -2.38 -2.55
CA GLY A 71 -2.10 -1.48 -2.06
C GLY A 71 -2.56 -0.50 -3.13
N PRO A 72 -3.62 0.29 -2.86
CA PRO A 72 -3.96 1.46 -3.67
C PRO A 72 -2.74 2.35 -3.89
N LEU A 73 -2.58 2.85 -5.12
CA LEU A 73 -1.55 3.81 -5.47
C LEU A 73 -1.92 5.19 -4.91
N VAL A 74 -0.95 5.85 -4.29
CA VAL A 74 -1.11 7.24 -3.84
C VAL A 74 -0.75 8.19 -4.98
N SER A 75 -1.63 9.14 -5.26
CA SER A 75 -1.47 10.12 -6.36
C SER A 75 -0.61 11.33 -6.00
N SER A 76 -0.35 11.57 -4.71
CA SER A 76 0.44 12.71 -4.22
C SER A 76 1.21 12.35 -2.95
N GLY A 77 2.31 13.08 -2.68
CA GLY A 77 3.16 12.86 -1.51
C GLY A 77 4.02 11.60 -1.62
N TYR A 78 4.00 10.75 -0.59
CA TYR A 78 4.73 9.50 -0.52
C TYR A 78 3.96 8.44 0.27
N SER A 79 4.25 7.17 -0.02
CA SER A 79 3.98 6.07 0.91
C SER A 79 5.21 5.79 1.75
N GLU A 80 5.03 5.18 2.91
CA GLU A 80 6.13 4.68 3.74
C GLU A 80 6.11 3.16 3.75
N LEU A 81 7.25 2.54 3.47
CA LEU A 81 7.50 1.15 3.83
C LEU A 81 8.03 1.14 5.27
N GLN A 82 7.17 0.83 6.23
CA GLN A 82 7.55 0.75 7.65
C GLN A 82 7.97 -0.67 8.03
N ILE A 83 9.03 -0.77 8.83
CA ILE A 83 9.58 -2.02 9.35
C ILE A 83 9.70 -1.90 10.86
N ASN A 84 9.29 -2.93 11.61
CA ASN A 84 9.39 -2.94 13.08
C ASN A 84 10.83 -3.14 13.64
N LYS A 85 11.84 -2.86 12.81
CA LYS A 85 13.27 -2.91 13.11
C LYS A 85 13.99 -1.73 12.46
N LYS A 86 15.15 -1.37 12.98
CA LYS A 86 16.01 -0.35 12.36
C LYS A 86 16.63 -0.87 11.07
N ILE A 87 16.62 0.00 10.07
CA ILE A 87 17.16 -0.18 8.73
C ILE A 87 18.51 0.53 8.69
N LYS A 88 19.57 -0.23 8.46
CA LYS A 88 20.92 0.28 8.30
C LYS A 88 21.13 0.87 6.91
N SER A 89 20.65 0.17 5.88
CA SER A 89 20.77 0.57 4.48
C SER A 89 19.76 -0.17 3.61
N PHE A 90 19.50 0.35 2.42
CA PHE A 90 18.69 -0.33 1.42
C PHE A 90 19.20 -0.05 -0.01
N SER A 91 18.78 -0.89 -0.95
CA SER A 91 18.88 -0.64 -2.38
C SER A 91 17.54 -0.94 -3.06
N ALA A 92 17.19 -0.14 -4.07
CA ALA A 92 15.90 -0.24 -4.75
C ALA A 92 16.09 -0.25 -6.28
N SER A 93 15.15 -0.86 -6.99
CA SER A 93 15.14 -0.95 -8.46
C SER A 93 14.83 0.39 -9.13
N LYS A 94 14.33 1.38 -8.39
CA LYS A 94 14.04 2.73 -8.86
C LYS A 94 14.62 3.77 -7.90
N PRO A 95 15.08 4.92 -8.42
CA PRO A 95 15.61 5.99 -7.58
C PRO A 95 14.49 6.72 -6.82
N GLY A 96 14.89 7.60 -5.89
CA GLY A 96 13.99 8.54 -5.22
C GLY A 96 13.40 8.04 -3.89
N CYS A 97 13.68 6.79 -3.50
CA CYS A 97 13.36 6.33 -2.15
C CYS A 97 14.32 6.96 -1.14
N ILE A 98 13.82 7.31 0.05
CA ILE A 98 14.59 8.01 1.08
C ILE A 98 14.40 7.30 2.43
N LEU A 99 15.48 6.99 3.13
CA LEU A 99 15.40 6.47 4.50
C LEU A 99 15.00 7.61 5.45
N ASN A 100 13.94 7.43 6.23
CA ASN A 100 13.54 8.39 7.25
C ASN A 100 14.58 8.45 8.40
N SER A 101 14.60 9.57 9.11
CA SER A 101 15.59 9.84 10.18
C SER A 101 15.52 8.86 11.35
N ASP A 102 14.34 8.29 11.61
CA ASP A 102 14.15 7.24 12.62
C ASP A 102 14.73 5.88 12.22
N SER A 103 15.15 5.75 10.95
CA SER A 103 15.64 4.54 10.32
C SER A 103 14.67 3.37 10.40
N LYS A 104 13.36 3.60 10.59
CA LYS A 104 12.34 2.55 10.64
C LYS A 104 11.43 2.52 9.43
N SER A 105 11.60 3.47 8.52
CA SER A 105 10.75 3.60 7.36
C SER A 105 11.49 4.16 6.15
N ILE A 106 11.06 3.73 4.97
CA ILE A 106 11.58 4.23 3.69
C ILE A 106 10.43 4.93 2.97
N GLN A 107 10.63 6.20 2.62
CA GLN A 107 9.70 6.97 1.79
C GLN A 107 9.76 6.47 0.36
N ILE A 108 8.58 6.27 -0.25
CA ILE A 108 8.39 5.84 -1.62
C ILE A 108 7.64 6.95 -2.37
N PRO A 109 8.21 7.51 -3.45
CA PRO A 109 7.58 8.57 -4.21
C PRO A 109 6.19 8.19 -4.74
N ALA A 110 5.25 9.14 -4.70
CA ALA A 110 3.94 8.99 -5.35
C ALA A 110 4.06 8.61 -6.82
N GLY A 111 3.07 7.88 -7.34
CA GLY A 111 3.09 7.36 -8.71
C GLY A 111 3.96 6.11 -8.92
N THR A 112 4.67 5.63 -7.89
CA THR A 112 5.42 4.36 -7.99
C THR A 112 4.47 3.18 -7.99
N THR A 113 4.29 2.53 -9.15
CA THR A 113 3.41 1.37 -9.33
C THR A 113 4.07 0.03 -9.02
N TYR A 114 5.38 -0.07 -9.22
CA TYR A 114 6.17 -1.29 -8.98
C TYR A 114 7.55 -0.90 -8.45
N LEU A 115 7.99 -1.56 -7.38
CA LEU A 115 9.27 -1.33 -6.73
C LEU A 115 9.82 -2.63 -6.17
N ILE A 116 11.10 -2.92 -6.46
CA ILE A 116 11.83 -4.01 -5.83
C ILE A 116 12.87 -3.38 -4.91
N PHE A 117 12.86 -3.74 -3.64
CA PHE A 117 13.99 -3.54 -2.75
C PHE A 117 14.95 -4.73 -2.90
N ASN A 118 16.01 -4.55 -3.70
CA ASN A 118 16.97 -5.62 -3.99
C ASN A 118 17.62 -6.14 -2.69
N GLU A 119 17.84 -5.24 -1.73
CA GLU A 119 18.26 -5.59 -0.38
C GLU A 119 17.82 -4.50 0.61
N ILE A 120 17.33 -4.93 1.78
CA ILE A 120 17.18 -4.09 2.98
C ILE A 120 18.00 -4.72 4.11
N VAL A 121 19.01 -4.00 4.59
CA VAL A 121 19.88 -4.47 5.67
C VAL A 121 19.36 -3.93 6.99
N LEU A 122 18.99 -4.83 7.91
CA LEU A 122 18.54 -4.47 9.26
C LEU A 122 19.71 -4.47 10.26
N GLU A 123 19.59 -3.66 11.31
CA GLU A 123 20.48 -3.69 12.49
C GLU A 123 20.28 -4.93 13.37
#